data_AF-A0AAN1VZT1-F1
#
_entry.id   AF-A0AAN1VZT1-F1
#
_cell.length_a   1.000
_cell.length_b   1.000
_cell.length_c   1.000
_cell.angle_alpha   90.00
_cell.angle_beta   90.00
_cell.angle_gamma   90.00
#
_symmetry.space_group_name_H-M   'P 1'
#
loop_
_entity.id
_entity.type
_entity.pdbx_description
1 polymer ?
#
loop_
_entity_poly.entity_id
_entity_poly.type
_entity_poly.pdbx_seq_one_letter_code
_entity_poly.pdbx_strand_id
1 'polypeptide(L)'
;MIRNPIDISTRVSPELSKLIESIIDQLETDEPVTLAMVRSFIVNDLPEEFSETEEMHHFDVGESLVDELDMLIDGFGESAAAVDFIHAFASEQLSRAIETVANDENRENPATLADVRRALAAGLAGRLIGDGVLEDEEGDMLAPELEVLIDRFGGETPAESFLRYE
;
A
#
# COMPACT_ATOMS: atom_id res chain seq x y z
N MET A 1 6.30 -20.15 -0.87
CA MET A 1 5.48 -19.17 -0.13
C MET A 1 5.43 -17.93 -1.00
N ILE A 2 4.29 -17.70 -1.65
CA ILE A 2 4.06 -16.47 -2.40
C ILE A 2 3.83 -15.41 -1.33
N ARG A 3 4.79 -14.50 -1.12
CA ARG A 3 4.65 -13.42 -0.15
C ARG A 3 3.58 -12.49 -0.72
N ASN A 4 2.45 -12.38 -0.04
CA ASN A 4 1.35 -11.55 -0.51
C ASN A 4 1.85 -10.08 -0.53
N PRO A 5 1.60 -9.31 -1.59
CA PRO A 5 2.03 -7.91 -1.66
C PRO A 5 1.52 -7.03 -0.50
N ILE A 6 0.32 -7.28 0.05
CA ILE A 6 -0.15 -6.70 1.32
C ILE A 6 0.88 -6.89 2.44
N ASP A 7 1.49 -8.07 2.53
CA ASP A 7 2.40 -8.46 3.62
C ASP A 7 3.74 -7.70 3.57
N ILE A 8 4.12 -7.19 2.40
CA ILE A 8 5.33 -6.37 2.21
C ILE A 8 5.00 -4.91 2.50
N SER A 9 3.91 -4.41 1.92
CA SER A 9 3.46 -3.03 2.13
C SER A 9 3.06 -2.75 3.58
N THR A 10 2.41 -3.69 4.29
CA THR A 10 2.06 -3.53 5.72
C THR A 10 3.25 -3.45 6.67
N ARG A 11 4.45 -3.79 6.22
CA ARG A 11 5.71 -3.66 6.99
C ARG A 11 6.41 -2.33 6.79
N VAL A 12 5.83 -1.47 5.97
CA VAL A 12 6.32 -0.12 5.68
C VAL A 12 5.33 0.86 6.27
N SER A 13 5.83 1.76 7.10
CA SER A 13 5.08 2.86 7.68
C SER A 13 4.50 3.75 6.56
N PRO A 14 3.32 4.34 6.77
CA PRO A 14 2.75 5.30 5.81
C PRO A 14 3.72 6.44 5.47
N GLU A 15 4.51 6.87 6.45
CA GLU A 15 5.55 7.89 6.32
C GLU A 15 6.68 7.43 5.38
N LEU A 16 7.25 6.23 5.62
CA LEU A 16 8.30 5.70 4.76
C LEU A 16 7.80 5.40 3.34
N SER A 17 6.56 4.92 3.20
CA SER A 17 5.94 4.71 1.88
C SER A 17 5.84 6.01 1.08
N LYS A 18 5.34 7.10 1.69
CA LYS A 18 5.23 8.40 1.02
C LYS A 18 6.59 8.97 0.66
N LEU A 19 7.58 8.77 1.54
CA LEU A 19 8.95 9.19 1.29
C LEU A 19 9.55 8.42 0.10
N ILE A 20 9.39 7.10 0.06
CA ILE A 20 9.84 6.28 -1.07
C ILE A 20 9.15 6.72 -2.37
N GLU A 21 7.84 6.97 -2.35
CA GLU A 21 7.07 7.43 -3.51
C GLU A 21 7.59 8.77 -4.04
N SER A 22 7.76 9.74 -3.15
CA SER A 22 8.31 11.07 -3.50
C SER A 22 9.72 10.96 -4.09
N ILE A 23 10.57 10.08 -3.55
CA ILE A 23 11.93 9.85 -4.06
C ILE A 23 11.89 9.20 -5.44
N ILE A 24 10.98 8.25 -5.67
CA ILE A 24 10.80 7.61 -6.98
C ILE A 24 10.39 8.65 -8.03
N ASP A 25 9.42 9.51 -7.71
CA ASP A 25 8.98 10.59 -8.59
C ASP A 25 10.10 11.60 -8.89
N GLN A 26 10.97 11.90 -7.91
CA GLN A 26 12.10 12.83 -8.07
C GLN A 26 13.27 12.27 -8.86
N LEU A 27 13.52 10.96 -8.78
CA LEU A 27 14.67 10.34 -9.44
C LEU A 27 14.53 10.26 -10.96
N GLU A 28 13.32 10.51 -11.52
CA GLU A 28 12.99 10.54 -12.96
C GLU A 28 13.82 9.55 -13.81
N THR A 29 13.96 8.30 -13.33
CA THR A 29 14.87 7.31 -13.90
C THR A 29 14.09 6.24 -14.70
N ASP A 30 14.64 5.85 -15.85
CA ASP A 30 14.15 4.71 -16.64
C ASP A 30 14.44 3.35 -15.97
N GLU A 31 15.39 3.30 -15.03
CA GLU A 31 15.73 2.09 -14.29
C GLU A 31 14.91 1.97 -12.99
N PRO A 32 14.50 0.75 -12.59
CA PRO A 32 13.71 0.59 -11.37
C PRO A 32 14.50 1.06 -10.15
N VAL A 33 13.96 2.05 -9.45
CA VAL A 33 14.52 2.55 -8.19
C VAL A 33 14.53 1.41 -7.17
N THR A 34 15.67 1.21 -6.50
CA THR A 34 15.88 0.15 -5.51
C THR A 34 15.93 0.71 -4.10
N LEU A 35 15.73 -0.14 -3.08
CA LEU A 35 15.85 0.29 -1.68
C LEU A 35 17.21 0.92 -1.36
N ALA A 36 18.31 0.41 -1.94
CA ALA A 36 19.63 1.02 -1.78
C ALA A 36 19.73 2.42 -2.38
N MET A 37 19.07 2.67 -3.51
CA MET A 37 19.00 4.02 -4.11
C MET A 37 18.22 4.97 -3.22
N VAL A 38 17.05 4.55 -2.72
CA VAL A 38 16.25 5.34 -1.78
C VAL A 38 17.07 5.68 -0.53
N ARG A 39 17.74 4.69 0.07
CA ARG A 39 18.58 4.90 1.26
C ARG A 39 19.69 5.90 0.98
N SER A 40 20.37 5.75 -0.15
CA SER A 40 21.42 6.69 -0.55
C SER A 40 20.87 8.10 -0.75
N PHE A 41 19.67 8.25 -1.29
CA PHE A 41 19.02 9.54 -1.47
C PHE A 41 18.68 10.19 -0.13
N ILE A 42 18.07 9.45 0.80
CA ILE A 42 17.73 9.97 2.15
C ILE A 42 18.99 10.41 2.92
N VAL A 43 20.07 9.63 2.82
CA VAL A 43 21.31 9.90 3.58
C VAL A 43 22.16 11.02 2.97
N ASN A 44 22.15 11.18 1.64
CA ASN A 44 23.11 12.06 0.95
C ASN A 44 22.49 13.26 0.23
N ASP A 45 21.23 13.17 -0.20
CA ASP A 45 20.62 14.09 -1.17
C ASP A 45 19.24 14.64 -0.73
N LEU A 46 18.78 14.30 0.48
CA LEU A 46 17.48 14.76 0.97
C LEU A 46 17.45 16.31 1.01
N PRO A 47 16.55 16.98 0.27
CA PRO A 47 16.49 18.43 0.20
C PRO A 47 16.18 19.08 1.56
N GLU A 48 16.84 20.20 1.88
CA GLU A 48 16.61 20.98 3.13
C GLU A 48 15.15 21.46 3.28
N GLU A 49 14.38 21.55 2.19
CA GLU A 49 12.94 21.85 2.21
C GLU A 49 12.09 20.80 2.95
N PHE A 50 12.58 19.56 3.08
CA PHE A 50 12.00 18.54 3.96
C PHE A 50 12.55 18.63 5.40
N SER A 51 13.69 19.30 5.61
CA SER A 51 14.28 19.47 6.95
C SER A 51 13.72 20.67 7.72
N GLU A 52 13.32 21.76 7.05
CA GLU A 52 12.95 23.03 7.69
C GLU A 52 11.56 23.04 8.38
N THR A 53 10.63 22.14 8.03
CA THR A 53 9.32 22.04 8.71
C THR A 53 9.29 21.12 9.95
N GLU A 54 10.37 20.38 10.21
CA GLU A 54 10.41 19.30 11.22
C GLU A 54 11.62 19.35 12.17
N GLU A 55 12.33 20.49 12.25
CA GLU A 55 13.51 20.66 13.13
C GLU A 55 13.24 20.44 14.64
N MET A 56 11.98 20.32 15.07
CA MET A 56 11.63 19.96 16.46
C MET A 56 11.40 18.46 16.69
N HIS A 57 11.37 17.63 15.63
CA HIS A 57 11.15 16.16 15.70
C HIS A 57 12.22 15.33 14.95
N HIS A 58 13.19 15.98 14.30
CA HIS A 58 14.12 15.32 13.39
C HIS A 58 15.14 14.35 14.02
N PHE A 59 15.30 14.36 15.35
CA PHE A 59 16.24 13.45 16.03
C PHE A 59 15.63 12.08 16.39
N ASP A 60 14.31 11.91 16.30
CA ASP A 60 13.65 10.62 16.53
C ASP A 60 13.08 10.02 15.23
N VAL A 61 12.70 10.83 14.23
CA VAL A 61 12.02 10.33 13.01
C VAL A 61 12.99 9.90 11.92
N GLY A 62 14.11 10.61 11.71
CA GLY A 62 15.10 10.27 10.68
C GLY A 62 15.88 8.99 10.98
N GLU A 63 16.22 8.74 12.26
CA GLU A 63 16.80 7.47 12.71
C GLU A 63 15.76 6.34 12.51
N SER A 64 14.50 6.57 12.90
CA SER A 64 13.41 5.60 12.72
C SER A 64 13.12 5.22 11.27
N LEU A 65 13.13 6.16 10.31
CA LEU A 65 12.83 5.87 8.90
C LEU A 65 14.01 5.21 8.18
N VAL A 66 15.25 5.63 8.48
CA VAL A 66 16.45 4.99 7.92
C VAL A 66 16.64 3.59 8.53
N ASP A 67 16.38 3.42 9.83
CA ASP A 67 16.39 2.11 10.49
C ASP A 67 15.29 1.20 9.93
N GLU A 68 14.10 1.75 9.69
CA GLU A 68 13.02 1.01 9.04
C GLU A 68 13.41 0.57 7.62
N LEU A 69 14.02 1.46 6.84
CA LEU A 69 14.54 1.13 5.52
C LEU A 69 15.68 0.09 5.59
N ASP A 70 16.55 0.17 6.59
CA ASP A 70 17.61 -0.82 6.83
C ASP A 70 17.02 -2.18 7.21
N MET A 71 15.92 -2.23 7.97
CA MET A 71 15.17 -3.47 8.24
C MET A 71 14.55 -4.05 6.97
N LEU A 72 14.03 -3.22 6.07
CA LEU A 72 13.51 -3.67 4.77
C LEU A 72 14.64 -4.19 3.87
N ILE A 73 15.79 -3.52 3.85
CA ILE A 73 16.96 -3.94 3.09
C ILE A 73 17.51 -5.27 3.62
N ASP A 74 17.61 -5.46 4.93
CA ASP A 74 18.05 -6.73 5.54
C ASP A 74 17.05 -7.87 5.22
N GLY A 75 15.75 -7.58 5.22
CA GLY A 75 14.69 -8.57 4.96
C GLY A 75 14.43 -8.93 3.49
N PHE A 76 14.67 -8.00 2.56
CA PHE A 76 14.29 -8.11 1.14
C PHE A 76 15.46 -7.91 0.17
N GLY A 77 16.57 -7.34 0.63
CA GLY A 77 17.79 -7.10 -0.15
C GLY A 77 17.86 -5.68 -0.74
N GLU A 78 19.10 -5.19 -0.87
CA GLU A 78 19.43 -3.87 -1.42
C GLU A 78 18.92 -3.64 -2.86
N SER A 79 18.81 -4.72 -3.65
CA SER A 79 18.34 -4.70 -5.03
C SER A 79 16.82 -4.83 -5.17
N ALA A 80 16.07 -4.92 -4.06
CA ALA A 80 14.62 -4.94 -4.12
C ALA A 80 14.08 -3.64 -4.71
N ALA A 81 13.07 -3.74 -5.57
CA ALA A 81 12.48 -2.58 -6.22
C ALA A 81 11.66 -1.79 -5.21
N ALA A 82 11.98 -0.51 -5.05
CA ALA A 82 11.33 0.39 -4.09
C ALA A 82 9.83 0.56 -4.39
N VAL A 83 9.42 0.40 -5.66
CA VAL A 83 8.02 0.44 -6.09
C VAL A 83 7.14 -0.60 -5.37
N ASP A 84 7.71 -1.76 -5.01
CA ASP A 84 6.98 -2.83 -4.31
C ASP A 84 6.64 -2.49 -2.85
N PHE A 85 7.27 -1.44 -2.31
CA PHE A 85 7.11 -0.98 -0.93
C PHE A 85 6.18 0.23 -0.83
N ILE A 86 5.87 0.88 -1.96
CA ILE A 86 4.87 1.96 -2.06
C ILE A 86 3.50 1.43 -2.47
N HIS A 87 3.46 0.42 -3.34
CA HIS A 87 2.22 -0.10 -3.90
C HIS A 87 1.74 -1.30 -3.09
N ALA A 88 0.72 -1.07 -2.26
CA ALA A 88 -0.02 -2.18 -1.68
C ALA A 88 -0.95 -2.73 -2.76
N PHE A 89 -0.99 -4.04 -2.95
CA PHE A 89 -2.04 -4.68 -3.73
C PHE A 89 -2.99 -5.35 -2.76
N ALA A 90 -4.28 -5.33 -3.03
CA ALA A 90 -5.27 -6.13 -2.31
C ALA A 90 -4.87 -7.61 -2.33
N SER A 91 -5.21 -8.34 -1.26
CA SER A 91 -5.20 -9.80 -1.25
C SER A 91 -6.08 -10.36 -2.37
N GLU A 92 -5.94 -11.63 -2.73
CA GLU A 92 -6.81 -12.24 -3.72
C GLU A 92 -8.29 -12.13 -3.31
N GLN A 93 -8.57 -12.33 -2.02
CA GLN A 93 -9.91 -12.26 -1.45
C GLN A 93 -10.48 -10.83 -1.54
N LEU A 94 -9.69 -9.84 -1.15
CA LEU A 94 -10.09 -8.44 -1.24
C LEU A 94 -10.17 -7.97 -2.70
N SER A 95 -9.32 -8.49 -3.58
CA SER A 95 -9.39 -8.23 -5.02
C SER A 95 -10.72 -8.70 -5.60
N ARG A 96 -11.17 -9.93 -5.28
CA ARG A 96 -12.49 -10.43 -5.71
C ARG A 96 -13.64 -9.56 -5.19
N ALA A 97 -13.53 -9.07 -3.95
CA ALA A 97 -14.53 -8.17 -3.38
C ALA A 97 -14.54 -6.80 -4.10
N ILE A 98 -13.37 -6.24 -4.38
CA ILE A 98 -13.22 -5.01 -5.15
C ILE A 98 -13.79 -5.19 -6.56
N GLU A 99 -13.46 -6.28 -7.25
CA GLU A 99 -13.99 -6.60 -8.59
C GLU A 99 -15.50 -6.73 -8.58
N THR A 100 -16.09 -7.32 -7.54
CA THR A 100 -17.55 -7.44 -7.43
C THR A 100 -18.22 -6.06 -7.34
N VAL A 101 -17.60 -5.11 -6.64
CA VAL A 101 -18.12 -3.74 -6.53
C VAL A 101 -17.82 -2.92 -7.78
N ALA A 102 -16.65 -3.12 -8.41
CA ALA A 102 -16.23 -2.44 -9.62
C ALA A 102 -17.05 -2.86 -10.85
N ASN A 103 -17.41 -4.15 -10.94
CA ASN A 103 -18.25 -4.69 -12.02
C ASN A 103 -19.76 -4.41 -11.85
N ASP A 104 -20.19 -3.59 -10.88
CA ASP A 104 -21.58 -3.18 -10.77
C ASP A 104 -21.95 -2.25 -11.93
N GLU A 105 -22.72 -2.80 -12.88
CA GLU A 105 -23.18 -2.15 -14.11
C GLU A 105 -24.00 -0.86 -13.90
N ASN A 106 -24.42 -0.57 -12.66
CA ASN A 106 -25.14 0.66 -12.33
C ASN A 106 -24.22 1.82 -11.92
N ARG A 107 -22.90 1.63 -11.89
CA ARG A 107 -21.96 2.68 -11.47
C ARG A 107 -21.55 3.58 -12.64
N GLU A 108 -21.61 4.88 -12.41
CA GLU A 108 -21.16 5.91 -13.36
C GLU A 108 -19.65 6.23 -13.21
N ASN A 109 -19.04 5.89 -12.07
CA ASN A 109 -17.66 6.18 -11.71
C ASN A 109 -16.95 4.91 -11.17
N PRO A 110 -15.60 4.84 -11.28
CA PRO A 110 -14.82 3.75 -10.71
C PRO A 110 -15.09 3.59 -9.21
N ALA A 111 -15.05 2.35 -8.72
CA ALA A 111 -15.32 2.07 -7.32
C ALA A 111 -14.18 2.61 -6.44
N THR A 112 -14.50 3.36 -5.39
CA THR A 112 -13.50 3.83 -4.42
C THR A 112 -13.34 2.84 -3.26
N LEU A 113 -12.23 2.91 -2.52
CA LEU A 113 -12.05 2.08 -1.31
C LEU A 113 -13.19 2.30 -0.29
N ALA A 114 -13.69 3.54 -0.16
CA ALA A 114 -14.84 3.86 0.68
C ALA A 114 -16.14 3.19 0.21
N ASP A 115 -16.31 2.99 -1.10
CA ASP A 115 -17.47 2.28 -1.66
C ASP A 115 -17.40 0.80 -1.37
N VAL A 116 -16.21 0.19 -1.50
CA VAL A 116 -15.98 -1.21 -1.14
C VAL A 116 -16.27 -1.43 0.33
N ARG A 117 -15.83 -0.52 1.22
CA ARG A 117 -16.13 -0.57 2.65
C ARG A 117 -17.64 -0.50 2.92
N ARG A 118 -18.34 0.37 2.21
CA ARG A 118 -19.81 0.47 2.31
C ARG A 118 -20.49 -0.82 1.86
N ALA A 119 -20.00 -1.45 0.79
CA ALA A 119 -20.51 -2.72 0.31
C ALA A 119 -20.25 -3.86 1.32
N LEU A 120 -19.06 -3.93 1.91
CA LEU A 120 -18.75 -4.88 2.98
C LEU A 120 -19.67 -4.69 4.19
N ALA A 121 -19.88 -3.44 4.63
CA ALA A 121 -20.82 -3.12 5.71
C ALA A 121 -22.28 -3.45 5.36
N ALA A 122 -22.64 -3.43 4.07
CA ALA A 122 -23.94 -3.84 3.57
C ALA A 122 -24.10 -5.36 3.40
N GLY A 123 -23.10 -6.15 3.79
CA GLY A 123 -23.13 -7.62 3.77
C GLY A 123 -22.54 -8.26 2.51
N LEU A 124 -21.71 -7.55 1.74
CA LEU A 124 -21.02 -8.12 0.58
C LEU A 124 -20.21 -9.37 0.95
N ALA A 125 -19.49 -9.36 2.08
CA ALA A 125 -18.71 -10.52 2.53
C ALA A 125 -19.59 -11.78 2.67
N GLY A 126 -20.75 -11.65 3.33
CA GLY A 126 -21.69 -12.76 3.47
C GLY A 126 -22.30 -13.25 2.16
N ARG A 127 -22.49 -12.35 1.17
CA ARG A 127 -22.91 -12.74 -0.18
C ARG A 127 -21.83 -13.56 -0.89
N LEU A 128 -20.59 -13.08 -0.87
CA LEU A 128 -19.46 -13.77 -1.50
C LEU A 128 -19.20 -15.15 -0.89
N ILE A 129 -19.38 -15.29 0.44
CA ILE A 129 -19.34 -16.59 1.11
C ILE A 129 -20.50 -17.49 0.65
N GLY A 130 -21.71 -16.95 0.60
CA GLY A 130 -22.90 -17.68 0.15
C GLY A 130 -22.82 -18.15 -1.31
N ASP A 131 -22.14 -17.38 -2.16
CA ASP A 131 -21.89 -17.71 -3.57
C ASP A 131 -20.69 -18.67 -3.76
N GLY A 132 -19.99 -19.02 -2.68
CA GLY A 132 -18.82 -19.91 -2.71
C GLY A 132 -17.56 -19.27 -3.30
N VAL A 133 -17.52 -17.94 -3.38
CA VAL A 133 -16.37 -17.16 -3.87
C VAL A 133 -15.31 -16.98 -2.79
N LEU A 134 -15.73 -16.95 -1.52
CA LEU A 134 -14.89 -16.82 -0.34
C LEU A 134 -15.28 -17.85 0.73
N GLU A 135 -14.34 -18.18 1.60
CA GLU A 135 -14.53 -18.94 2.82
C GLU A 135 -14.91 -18.01 3.99
N ASP A 136 -15.56 -18.54 5.04
CA ASP A 136 -15.99 -17.73 6.20
C ASP A 136 -14.84 -16.95 6.84
N GLU A 137 -13.66 -17.59 6.98
CA GLU A 137 -12.46 -16.96 7.56
C GLU A 137 -11.86 -15.87 6.65
N GLU A 138 -12.01 -16.02 5.33
CA GLU A 138 -11.57 -15.02 4.35
C GLU A 138 -12.44 -13.76 4.42
N GLY A 139 -13.75 -13.93 4.61
CA GLY A 139 -14.70 -12.82 4.74
C GLY A 139 -14.44 -11.93 5.94
N ASP A 140 -14.03 -12.52 7.07
CA ASP A 140 -13.69 -11.78 8.30
C ASP A 140 -12.41 -10.93 8.14
N MET A 141 -11.51 -11.31 7.22
CA MET A 141 -10.25 -10.62 6.97
C MET A 141 -10.36 -9.45 5.98
N LEU A 142 -11.44 -9.36 5.19
CA LEU A 142 -11.62 -8.29 4.19
C LEU A 142 -11.71 -6.89 4.81
N ALA A 143 -12.51 -6.74 5.87
CA ALA A 143 -12.72 -5.46 6.52
C ALA A 143 -11.43 -4.90 7.14
N PRO A 144 -10.68 -5.63 7.99
CA PRO A 144 -9.44 -5.10 8.56
C PRO A 144 -8.39 -4.79 7.49
N GLU A 145 -8.27 -5.61 6.44
CA GLU A 145 -7.35 -5.33 5.34
C GLU A 145 -7.73 -4.05 4.58
N LEU A 146 -9.02 -3.87 4.28
CA LEU A 146 -9.50 -2.68 3.59
C LEU A 146 -9.32 -1.41 4.43
N GLU A 147 -9.52 -1.46 5.74
CA GLU A 147 -9.27 -0.31 6.62
C GLU A 147 -7.79 0.10 6.57
N VAL A 148 -6.85 -0.85 6.48
CA VAL A 148 -5.42 -0.53 6.30
C VAL A 148 -5.16 0.19 4.97
N LEU A 149 -5.79 -0.25 3.88
CA LEU A 149 -5.67 0.44 2.59
C LEU A 149 -6.29 1.85 2.63
N ILE A 150 -7.44 2.02 3.29
CA ILE A 150 -8.11 3.31 3.43
C ILE A 150 -7.29 4.28 4.28
N ASP A 151 -6.71 3.80 5.38
CA ASP A 151 -5.86 4.61 6.26
C ASP A 151 -4.62 5.12 5.52
N ARG A 152 -4.00 4.23 4.71
CA ARG A 152 -2.77 4.53 3.97
C ARG A 152 -2.98 5.39 2.73
N PHE A 153 -3.94 5.03 1.88
CA PHE A 153 -4.12 5.64 0.55
C PHE A 153 -5.34 6.58 0.48
N GLY A 154 -6.17 6.61 1.51
CA GLY A 154 -7.39 7.42 1.53
C GLY A 154 -8.60 6.71 0.90
N GLY A 155 -9.79 6.97 1.47
CA GLY A 155 -11.02 6.31 1.04
C GLY A 155 -11.54 6.72 -0.34
N GLU A 156 -11.10 7.87 -0.89
CA GLU A 156 -11.51 8.36 -2.21
C GLU A 156 -10.69 7.75 -3.37
N THR A 157 -9.65 6.98 -3.04
CA THR A 157 -8.78 6.37 -4.04
C THR A 157 -9.51 5.25 -4.78
N PRO A 158 -9.37 5.14 -6.12
CA PRO A 158 -9.96 4.05 -6.89
C PRO A 158 -9.48 2.69 -6.38
N ALA A 159 -10.42 1.83 -5.98
CA ALA A 159 -10.14 0.50 -5.45
C ALA A 159 -9.52 -0.41 -6.53
N GLU A 160 -9.86 -0.19 -7.80
CA GLU A 160 -9.33 -0.94 -8.94
C GLU A 160 -7.81 -0.80 -9.09
N SER A 161 -7.20 0.28 -8.59
CA SER A 161 -5.74 0.49 -8.59
C SER A 161 -4.98 -0.48 -7.68
N PHE A 162 -5.69 -1.13 -6.76
CA PHE A 162 -5.14 -2.12 -5.83
C PHE A 162 -5.39 -3.56 -6.30
N LEU A 163 -6.09 -3.76 -7.42
CA LEU A 163 -6.32 -5.09 -7.97
C LEU A 163 -5.02 -5.74 -8.42
N ARG A 164 -4.83 -6.99 -8.03
CA ARG A 164 -3.76 -7.82 -8.55
C ARG A 164 -4.29 -8.62 -9.74
N TYR A 165 -3.81 -8.30 -10.94
CA TYR A 165 -3.99 -9.19 -12.09
C TYR A 165 -2.88 -10.26 -12.05
N GLU A 166 -3.21 -11.47 -11.59
CA GLU A 166 -2.37 -12.67 -11.74
C GLU A 166 -2.71 -13.45 -13.01
#